data_AF-U2D3H2-F1
#
_entry.id   AF-U2D3H2-F1
#
_cell.length_a   1.000
_cell.length_b   1.000
_cell.length_c   1.000
_cell.angle_alpha   90.00
_cell.angle_beta   90.00
_cell.angle_gamma   90.00
#
_symmetry.space_group_name_H-M   'P 1'
#
loop_
_entity.id
_entity.type
_entity.pdbx_description
1 polymer ?
#
loop_
_entity_poly.entity_id
_entity_poly.type
_entity_poly.pdbx_seq_one_letter_code
_entity_poly.pdbx_strand_id
1 'polypeptide(L)'
;MLKLNKKPGFMLIEVLCSISIVLILLTVILASALNTRKLQDINKKKYEYVTVMDAVKNEMLLNRTYDDIKKLYSENKKIIHKEQLTLSSIQNTELQDLFNENTKAEDTYLLLGVIDGKVLTINLELHAKVNSKEEVITCSFSKGNY
;
A
#
# COMPACT_ATOMS: atom_id res chain seq x y z
N MET A 1 43.83 -29.38 -37.92
CA MET A 1 43.20 -28.07 -38.22
C MET A 1 41.95 -28.32 -39.06
N LEU A 2 40.76 -28.21 -38.46
CA LEU A 2 39.50 -28.30 -39.21
C LEU A 2 39.40 -27.10 -40.16
N LYS A 3 39.70 -27.31 -41.45
CA LYS A 3 39.48 -26.32 -42.51
C LYS A 3 37.96 -26.16 -42.69
N LEU A 4 37.39 -25.16 -42.03
CA LEU A 4 36.04 -24.68 -42.29
C LEU A 4 36.04 -23.89 -43.60
N ASN A 5 35.77 -24.56 -44.73
CA ASN A 5 35.32 -23.89 -45.94
C ASN A 5 33.85 -23.46 -45.74
N LYS A 6 33.60 -22.49 -44.84
CA LYS A 6 32.27 -21.90 -44.67
C LYS A 6 32.01 -20.93 -45.82
N LYS A 7 31.02 -21.23 -46.66
CA LYS A 7 30.50 -20.27 -47.65
C LYS A 7 29.98 -19.03 -46.90
N PRO A 8 30.27 -17.80 -47.36
CA PRO A 8 29.98 -16.57 -46.60
C PRO A 8 28.52 -16.41 -46.18
N GLY A 9 27.57 -16.96 -46.96
CA GLY A 9 26.14 -16.94 -46.62
C GLY A 9 25.76 -17.74 -45.37
N PHE A 10 26.45 -18.85 -45.05
CA PHE A 10 26.18 -19.62 -43.83
C PHE A 10 26.63 -18.89 -42.57
N MET A 11 27.71 -18.10 -42.65
CA MET A 11 28.19 -17.28 -41.54
C MET A 11 27.21 -16.15 -41.21
N LEU A 12 26.59 -15.54 -42.22
CA LEU A 12 25.56 -14.51 -42.02
C LEU A 12 24.32 -15.07 -41.30
N ILE A 13 23.86 -16.27 -41.67
CA ILE A 13 22.71 -16.92 -41.02
C ILE A 13 23.03 -17.22 -39.55
N GLU A 14 24.21 -17.76 -39.24
CA GLU A 14 24.63 -18.04 -37.86
C GLU A 14 24.67 -16.77 -37.00
N VAL A 15 25.16 -15.65 -37.55
CA VAL A 15 25.19 -14.35 -36.86
C VAL A 15 23.77 -13.84 -36.63
N LEU A 16 22.88 -13.91 -37.61
CA LEU A 16 21.48 -13.48 -37.48
C LEU A 16 20.71 -14.33 -36.46
N CYS A 17 20.91 -15.65 -36.44
CA CYS A 17 20.34 -16.53 -35.42
C CYS A 17 20.84 -16.15 -34.03
N SER A 18 22.14 -15.89 -33.87
CA SER A 18 22.73 -15.49 -32.59
C SER A 18 22.16 -14.16 -32.11
N ILE A 19 22.03 -13.16 -33.00
CA ILE A 19 21.41 -11.85 -32.68
C ILE A 19 19.95 -12.05 -32.27
N SER A 20 19.20 -12.88 -33.00
CA SER A 20 17.79 -13.15 -32.70
C SER A 20 17.60 -13.76 -31.31
N ILE A 21 18.45 -14.73 -30.94
CA ILE A 21 18.45 -15.32 -29.60
C ILE A 21 18.74 -14.26 -28.54
N VAL A 22 19.76 -13.42 -28.75
CA VAL A 22 20.09 -12.32 -27.83
C VAL A 22 18.95 -11.33 -27.69
N LEU A 23 18.27 -10.96 -28.77
CA LEU A 23 17.13 -10.04 -28.73
C LEU A 23 15.94 -10.63 -27.95
N ILE A 24 15.67 -11.93 -28.11
CA ILE A 24 14.62 -12.61 -27.35
C ILE A 24 14.96 -12.58 -25.85
N LEU A 25 16.19 -12.96 -25.50
CA LEU A 25 16.65 -12.93 -24.10
C LEU A 25 16.60 -11.53 -23.51
N LEU A 26 17.06 -10.52 -24.26
CA LEU A 26 17.02 -9.13 -23.83
C LEU A 26 15.59 -8.66 -23.57
N THR A 27 14.65 -9.01 -24.46
CA THR A 27 13.23 -8.67 -24.29
C THR A 27 12.66 -9.26 -23.00
N VAL A 28 12.98 -10.53 -22.71
CA VAL A 28 12.55 -11.20 -21.47
C VAL A 28 13.14 -10.51 -20.24
N ILE A 29 14.43 -10.18 -20.26
CA ILE A 29 15.11 -9.49 -19.16
C ILE A 29 14.47 -8.12 -18.90
N LEU A 30 14.22 -7.33 -19.95
CA LEU A 30 13.59 -6.02 -19.83
C LEU A 30 12.16 -6.12 -19.30
N ALA A 31 11.37 -7.06 -19.81
CA ALA A 31 10.01 -7.30 -19.32
C ALA A 31 10.00 -7.70 -17.83
N SER A 32 10.93 -8.58 -17.44
CA SER A 32 11.09 -8.97 -16.03
C SER A 32 11.48 -7.78 -15.16
N ALA A 33 12.44 -6.96 -15.60
CA ALA A 33 12.88 -5.79 -14.85
C ALA A 33 11.75 -4.78 -14.63
N LEU A 34 10.92 -4.54 -15.67
CA LEU A 34 9.74 -3.68 -15.57
C LEU A 34 8.71 -4.24 -14.59
N ASN A 35 8.45 -5.55 -14.63
CA ASN A 35 7.52 -6.19 -13.71
C ASN A 35 8.04 -6.16 -12.26
N THR A 36 9.33 -6.40 -12.04
CA THR A 36 9.95 -6.27 -10.71
C THR A 36 9.79 -4.86 -10.17
N ARG A 37 10.04 -3.82 -10.98
CA ARG A 37 9.82 -2.43 -10.55
C ARG A 37 8.36 -2.16 -10.18
N LYS A 38 7.41 -2.61 -11.01
CA LYS A 38 5.97 -2.49 -10.68
C LYS A 38 5.62 -3.16 -9.35
N LEU A 39 6.17 -4.34 -9.08
CA LEU A 39 5.96 -5.04 -7.81
C LEU A 39 6.59 -4.30 -6.63
N GLN A 40 7.79 -3.74 -6.81
CA GLN A 40 8.44 -2.91 -5.78
C GLN A 40 7.60 -1.68 -5.44
N ASP A 41 7.07 -0.99 -6.44
CA ASP A 41 6.21 0.19 -6.22
C ASP A 41 4.91 -0.19 -5.49
N ILE A 42 4.29 -1.31 -5.87
CA ILE A 42 3.11 -1.85 -5.19
C ILE A 42 3.44 -2.17 -3.72
N ASN A 43 4.53 -2.89 -3.47
CA ASN A 43 4.93 -3.27 -2.12
C ASN A 43 5.27 -2.05 -1.26
N LYS A 44 5.97 -1.06 -1.83
CA LYS A 44 6.27 0.19 -1.14
C LYS A 44 4.98 0.90 -0.73
N LYS A 45 4.01 1.02 -1.64
CA LYS A 45 2.72 1.66 -1.36
C LYS A 45 1.93 0.92 -0.27
N LYS A 46 1.90 -0.42 -0.31
CA LYS A 46 1.29 -1.23 0.75
C LYS A 46 2.00 -1.05 2.09
N TYR A 47 3.33 -1.01 2.09
CA TYR A 47 4.12 -0.79 3.29
C TYR A 47 3.82 0.58 3.92
N GLU A 48 3.75 1.65 3.12
CA GLU A 48 3.36 2.98 3.58
C GLU A 48 1.98 2.96 4.25
N TYR A 49 1.01 2.31 3.61
CA TYR A 49 -0.34 2.16 4.14
C TYR A 49 -0.42 1.39 5.47
N VAL A 50 0.29 0.27 5.59
CA VAL A 50 0.39 -0.47 6.85
C VAL A 50 1.04 0.39 7.93
N THR A 51 2.10 1.12 7.58
CA THR A 51 2.82 1.98 8.53
C THR A 51 1.93 3.12 9.04
N VAL A 52 1.16 3.76 8.15
CA VAL A 52 0.15 4.78 8.48
C VAL A 52 -0.91 4.20 9.42
N MET A 53 -1.44 3.01 9.11
CA MET A 53 -2.44 2.35 9.96
C MET A 53 -1.90 2.01 11.35
N ASP A 54 -0.67 1.49 11.44
CA ASP A 54 0.00 1.24 12.72
C ASP A 54 0.27 2.52 13.50
N ALA A 55 0.61 3.62 12.82
CA ALA A 55 0.77 4.92 13.47
C ALA A 55 -0.54 5.44 14.08
N VAL A 56 -1.66 5.35 13.33
CA VAL A 56 -3.00 5.69 13.86
C VAL A 56 -3.36 4.81 15.05
N LYS A 57 -3.16 3.49 14.94
CA LYS A 57 -3.40 2.55 16.04
C LYS A 57 -2.58 2.92 17.28
N ASN A 58 -1.29 3.19 17.12
CA ASN A 58 -0.41 3.53 18.24
C ASN A 58 -0.82 4.86 18.88
N GLU A 59 -1.19 5.86 18.09
CA GLU A 59 -1.72 7.14 18.60
C GLU A 59 -3.00 6.92 19.43
N MET A 60 -3.93 6.10 18.94
CA MET A 60 -5.15 5.75 19.68
C MET A 60 -4.88 4.95 20.96
N LEU A 61 -3.93 4.01 20.92
CA LEU A 61 -3.62 3.15 22.05
C LEU A 61 -2.84 3.87 23.15
N LEU A 62 -1.84 4.67 22.77
CA LEU A 62 -0.89 5.26 23.71
C LEU A 62 -1.31 6.64 24.18
N ASN A 63 -1.90 7.45 23.29
CA ASN A 63 -2.09 8.89 23.52
C ASN A 63 -3.56 9.29 23.68
N ARG A 64 -4.51 8.36 23.53
CA ARG A 64 -5.95 8.63 23.73
C ARG A 64 -6.57 7.78 24.82
N THR A 65 -7.53 8.38 25.51
CA THR A 65 -8.32 7.70 26.53
C THR A 65 -9.52 6.97 25.92
N TYR A 66 -10.17 6.15 26.74
CA TYR A 66 -11.44 5.52 26.38
C TYR A 66 -12.48 6.55 25.92
N ASP A 67 -12.63 7.62 26.69
CA ASP A 67 -13.66 8.64 26.45
C ASP A 67 -13.36 9.48 25.21
N ASP A 68 -12.09 9.76 24.91
CA ASP A 68 -11.69 10.48 23.69
C ASP A 68 -12.15 9.73 22.42
N ILE A 69 -11.92 8.41 22.39
CA ILE A 69 -12.27 7.57 21.23
C ILE A 69 -13.78 7.45 21.10
N LYS A 70 -14.49 7.32 22.23
CA LYS A 70 -15.96 7.29 22.26
C LYS A 70 -16.55 8.61 21.78
N LYS A 71 -15.98 9.73 22.21
CA LYS A 71 -16.38 11.09 21.78
C LYS A 71 -16.20 11.26 20.27
N LEU A 72 -15.02 10.90 19.75
CA LEU A 72 -14.72 10.95 18.32
C LEU A 72 -15.75 10.18 17.48
N TYR A 73 -16.09 8.97 17.92
CA TYR A 73 -17.12 8.16 17.26
C TYR A 73 -18.52 8.76 17.35
N SER A 74 -18.90 9.34 18.51
CA SER A 74 -20.20 10.00 18.70
C SER A 74 -20.37 11.28 17.89
N GLU A 75 -19.27 12.00 17.61
CA GLU A 75 -19.24 13.19 16.75
C GLU A 75 -19.31 12.83 15.25
N ASN A 76 -19.47 11.54 14.91
CA ASN A 76 -19.49 11.04 13.54
C ASN A 76 -18.21 11.33 12.73
N LYS A 77 -17.11 11.62 13.43
CA LYS A 77 -15.77 11.77 12.87
C LYS A 77 -15.14 10.40 12.72
N LYS A 78 -15.29 9.80 11.54
CA LYS A 78 -14.95 8.39 11.29
C LYS A 78 -13.98 8.18 10.15
N ILE A 79 -13.65 9.22 9.38
CA ILE A 79 -12.89 9.07 8.14
C ILE A 79 -11.61 9.90 8.17
N ILE A 80 -10.48 9.30 7.81
CA ILE A 80 -9.25 10.02 7.43
C ILE A 80 -9.13 9.95 5.91
N HIS A 81 -9.09 11.11 5.25
CA HIS A 81 -8.99 11.20 3.79
C HIS A 81 -7.55 10.92 3.31
N LYS A 82 -7.42 10.54 2.03
CA LYS A 82 -6.14 10.24 1.38
C LYS A 82 -5.05 11.27 1.62
N GLU A 83 -5.40 12.55 1.57
CA GLU A 83 -4.46 13.68 1.72
C GLU A 83 -3.79 13.67 3.10
N GLN A 84 -4.47 13.13 4.11
CA GLN A 84 -4.01 13.03 5.49
C GLN A 84 -3.46 11.63 5.83
N LEU A 85 -3.50 10.66 4.90
CA LEU A 85 -2.96 9.31 5.07
C LEU A 85 -1.44 9.28 4.81
N THR A 86 -0.71 10.15 5.50
CA THR A 86 0.75 10.15 5.51
C THR A 86 1.28 10.09 6.93
N LEU A 87 2.47 9.51 7.12
CA LEU A 87 3.10 9.44 8.43
C LEU A 87 3.27 10.84 9.05
N SER A 88 3.66 11.81 8.22
CA SER A 88 3.86 13.19 8.65
C SER A 88 2.57 13.85 9.10
N SER A 89 1.44 13.61 8.42
CA SER A 89 0.13 14.10 8.86
C SER A 89 -0.25 13.50 10.21
N ILE A 90 -0.07 12.18 10.38
CA ILE A 90 -0.44 11.50 11.63
C ILE A 90 0.42 11.97 12.81
N GLN A 91 1.70 12.25 12.59
CA GLN A 91 2.62 12.67 13.65
C GLN A 91 2.48 14.15 14.04
N ASN A 92 2.05 15.02 13.12
CA ASN A 92 2.04 16.47 13.32
C ASN A 92 0.64 17.05 13.53
N THR A 93 -0.41 16.24 13.44
CA THR A 93 -1.80 16.68 13.61
C THR A 93 -2.45 15.90 14.73
N GLU A 94 -3.26 16.56 15.55
CA GLU A 94 -3.99 15.87 16.60
C GLU A 94 -5.00 14.89 16.00
N LEU A 95 -5.18 13.74 16.65
CA LEU A 95 -6.04 12.67 16.14
C LEU A 95 -7.48 13.16 15.87
N GLN A 96 -7.98 14.09 16.68
CA GLN A 96 -9.35 14.63 16.54
C GLN A 96 -9.56 15.44 15.25
N ASP A 97 -8.47 16.03 14.72
CA ASP A 97 -8.48 16.84 13.51
C ASP A 97 -8.16 16.02 12.26
N LEU A 98 -7.63 14.80 12.44
CA LEU A 98 -7.42 13.85 11.34
C LEU A 98 -8.73 13.17 10.91
N PHE A 99 -9.64 12.94 11.86
CA PHE A 99 -10.93 12.31 11.57
C PHE A 99 -11.98 13.36 11.21
N ASN A 100 -12.52 13.21 10.01
CA ASN A 100 -13.54 14.07 9.45
C ASN A 100 -14.92 13.41 9.51
N GLU A 101 -15.94 14.25 9.41
CA GLU A 101 -17.32 13.80 9.25
C GLU A 101 -17.48 12.95 7.99
N ASN A 102 -18.38 11.98 8.06
CA ASN A 102 -18.65 10.98 7.02
C ASN A 102 -19.22 11.61 5.73
N THR A 103 -18.34 12.28 4.97
CA THR A 103 -18.59 12.81 3.64
C THR A 103 -18.06 11.82 2.61
N LYS A 104 -18.70 11.75 1.43
CA LYS A 104 -18.42 10.78 0.37
C LYS A 104 -16.92 10.59 0.19
N ALA A 105 -16.42 9.45 0.66
CA ALA A 105 -15.00 9.17 0.68
C ALA A 105 -14.49 8.92 -0.73
N GLU A 106 -13.30 9.45 -1.01
CA GLU A 106 -12.56 9.22 -2.25
C GLU A 106 -12.16 7.74 -2.44
N ASP A 107 -11.49 7.40 -3.54
CA ASP A 107 -10.94 6.07 -3.82
C ASP A 107 -9.97 5.52 -2.74
N THR A 108 -9.51 6.33 -1.78
CA THR A 108 -8.62 5.89 -0.70
C THR A 108 -8.90 6.64 0.59
N TYR A 109 -9.19 5.93 1.67
CA TYR A 109 -9.53 6.50 2.98
C TYR A 109 -9.40 5.46 4.09
N LEU A 110 -9.20 5.92 5.33
CA LEU A 110 -9.27 5.09 6.51
C LEU A 110 -10.61 5.33 7.22
N LEU A 111 -11.30 4.24 7.56
CA LEU A 111 -12.56 4.24 8.28
C LEU A 111 -12.36 3.70 9.70
N LEU A 112 -12.96 4.39 10.66
CA LEU A 112 -13.01 3.99 12.06
C LEU A 112 -14.38 3.40 12.41
N GLY A 113 -14.37 2.15 12.84
CA GLY A 113 -15.45 1.47 13.54
C GLY A 113 -15.14 1.35 15.02
N VAL A 114 -16.12 1.64 15.88
CA VAL A 114 -16.02 1.42 17.32
C VAL A 114 -17.25 0.62 17.78
N ILE A 115 -17.00 -0.45 18.54
CA ILE A 115 -18.04 -1.25 19.19
C ILE A 115 -17.88 -1.05 20.70
N ASP A 116 -18.91 -0.48 21.33
CA ASP A 116 -18.95 -0.23 22.77
C ASP A 116 -19.39 -1.49 23.52
N GLY A 117 -18.69 -1.81 24.61
CA GLY A 117 -18.84 -3.06 25.36
C GLY A 117 -18.13 -2.97 26.71
N LYS A 118 -17.64 -4.10 27.25
CA LYS A 118 -16.79 -4.07 28.47
C LYS A 118 -15.47 -3.32 28.23
N VAL A 119 -15.01 -3.31 26.99
CA VAL A 119 -13.86 -2.55 26.47
C VAL A 119 -14.26 -2.01 25.10
N LEU A 120 -13.69 -0.89 24.65
CA LEU A 120 -13.90 -0.43 23.28
C LEU A 120 -13.17 -1.38 22.35
N THR A 121 -13.89 -1.97 21.40
CA THR A 121 -13.30 -2.66 20.26
C THR A 121 -13.23 -1.69 19.10
N ILE A 122 -12.02 -1.40 18.65
CA ILE A 122 -11.72 -0.42 17.61
C ILE A 122 -11.31 -1.19 16.36
N ASN A 123 -11.98 -0.91 15.25
CA ASN A 123 -11.71 -1.47 13.93
C ASN A 123 -11.29 -0.33 13.01
N LEU A 124 -10.09 -0.42 12.45
CA LEU A 124 -9.61 0.46 11.40
C LEU A 124 -9.68 -0.30 10.08
N GLU A 125 -10.31 0.30 9.07
CA GLU A 125 -10.35 -0.22 7.71
C GLU A 125 -9.77 0.81 6.76
N LEU A 126 -8.61 0.52 6.19
CA LEU A 126 -8.03 1.32 5.14
C LEU A 126 -8.49 0.78 3.79
N HIS A 127 -9.38 1.53 3.15
CA HIS A 127 -9.81 1.32 1.77
C HIS A 127 -8.80 2.01 0.86
N ALA A 128 -8.14 1.26 -0.02
CA ALA A 128 -7.12 1.83 -0.89
C ALA A 128 -7.14 1.22 -2.30
N LYS A 129 -6.79 2.05 -3.29
CA LYS A 129 -6.62 1.61 -4.67
C LYS A 129 -5.14 1.39 -4.98
N VAL A 130 -4.76 0.11 -5.11
CA VAL A 130 -3.41 -0.32 -5.43
C VAL A 130 -3.41 -1.00 -6.79
N ASN A 131 -2.72 -0.41 -7.77
CA ASN A 131 -2.64 -0.92 -9.14
C ASN A 131 -4.03 -1.20 -9.77
N SER A 132 -4.93 -0.23 -9.66
CA SER A 132 -6.33 -0.31 -10.15
C SER A 132 -7.19 -1.40 -9.52
N LYS A 133 -6.73 -2.04 -8.45
CA LYS A 133 -7.52 -2.94 -7.61
C LYS A 133 -7.84 -2.25 -6.29
N GLU A 134 -9.08 -2.39 -5.85
CA GLU A 134 -9.49 -2.03 -4.51
C GLU A 134 -8.99 -3.10 -3.54
N GLU A 135 -8.31 -2.66 -2.49
CA GLU A 135 -7.86 -3.48 -1.38
C GLU A 135 -8.33 -2.84 -0.09
N VAL A 136 -8.75 -3.68 0.86
CA VAL A 136 -9.11 -3.26 2.21
C VAL A 136 -8.11 -3.88 3.17
N ILE A 137 -7.40 -3.04 3.91
CA ILE A 137 -6.47 -3.45 4.96
C ILE A 137 -7.14 -3.18 6.30
N THR A 138 -7.32 -4.22 7.11
CA THR A 138 -8.06 -4.12 8.37
C THR A 138 -7.15 -4.32 9.58
N CYS A 139 -7.37 -3.56 10.65
CA CYS A 139 -6.73 -3.74 11.94
C CYS A 139 -7.75 -3.59 13.07
N SER A 140 -7.78 -4.55 13.99
CA SER A 140 -8.66 -4.51 15.15
C SER A 140 -7.85 -4.55 16.44
N PHE A 141 -8.22 -3.71 17.41
CA PHE A 141 -7.60 -3.68 18.73
C PHE A 141 -8.60 -3.22 19.80
N SER A 142 -8.25 -3.40 21.07
CA SER A 142 -9.12 -3.07 22.19
C SER A 142 -8.50 -2.01 23.10
N LYS A 143 -9.34 -1.11 23.61
CA LYS A 143 -8.97 -0.11 24.62
C LYS A 143 -9.86 -0.27 25.85
N GLY A 144 -9.25 -0.58 26.99
CA GLY A 144 -9.94 -0.66 28.28
C GLY A 144 -10.15 0.71 28.90
N ASN A 145 -11.11 0.77 29.83
CA ASN A 145 -11.31 1.91 30.72
C ASN A 145 -10.53 1.61 32.02
N TYR A 146 -9.28 2.09 32.11
CA TYR A 146 -8.38 1.89 33.25
C TYR A 146 -8.10 3.21 33.93
#